data_AF-X1UR62-F1
#
_entry.id   AF-X1UR62-F1
#
_cell.length_a   1.000
_cell.length_b   1.000
_cell.length_c   1.000
_cell.angle_alpha   90.00
_cell.angle_beta   90.00
_cell.angle_gamma   90.00
#
_symmetry.space_group_name_H-M   'P 1'
#
loop_
_entity.id
_entity.type
_entity.pdbx_description
1 polymer ?
#
loop_
_entity_poly.entity_id
_entity_poly.type
_entity_poly.pdbx_seq_one_letter_code
_entity_poly.pdbx_strand_id
1 'polypeptide(L)'
;MGMPKALEYLTMFPALAMTLVNRLAGIPTVEEQTSAYWMHANPLLRTPQDVAIRMRLIGLYDDTQYYEKMQYWGYSEDKAIEMLNSSYEYLDPGSRIRLGWREGKSDETIAEELVGKGFYPEDADKLVKVSHFYPSPGDLVRWQAREVFEPEMIRRYGLDAEYEEIEKAPFYGAGMTEEQIKNYWMAHWEHASWTEVQE
;
A
#
# COMPACT_ATOMS: atom_id res chain seq x y z
N MET A 1 -34.46 -27.29 67.86
CA MET A 1 -34.86 -28.51 67.11
C MET A 1 -34.25 -28.38 65.73
N GLY A 2 -33.10 -29.01 65.49
CA GLY A 2 -32.31 -28.85 64.26
C GLY A 2 -32.70 -29.90 63.21
N MET A 3 -32.94 -29.47 61.97
CA MET A 3 -33.16 -30.36 60.83
C MET A 3 -31.83 -30.96 60.33
N PRO A 4 -31.82 -32.20 59.82
CA PRO A 4 -30.59 -32.92 59.44
C PRO A 4 -30.04 -32.50 58.07
N LYS A 5 -28.70 -32.39 57.99
CA LYS A 5 -27.86 -32.04 56.83
C LYS A 5 -27.93 -32.99 55.60
N ALA A 6 -28.87 -33.93 55.55
CA ALA A 6 -28.94 -34.95 54.50
C ALA A 6 -29.74 -34.52 53.26
N LEU A 7 -30.43 -33.38 53.30
CA LEU A 7 -31.31 -32.93 52.20
C LEU A 7 -30.65 -31.97 51.18
N GLU A 8 -29.46 -31.45 51.46
CA GLU A 8 -28.75 -30.51 50.56
C GLU A 8 -28.03 -31.20 49.40
N TYR A 9 -27.76 -32.50 49.48
CA TYR A 9 -27.05 -33.24 48.43
C TYR A 9 -27.94 -33.76 47.30
N LEU A 10 -29.28 -33.73 47.44
CA LEU A 10 -30.20 -34.29 46.44
C LEU A 10 -30.63 -33.26 45.37
N THR A 11 -30.37 -31.97 45.58
CA THR A 11 -30.77 -30.89 44.66
C THR A 11 -29.62 -30.37 43.78
N MET A 12 -28.36 -30.75 44.04
CA MET A 12 -27.20 -30.36 43.21
C MET A 12 -26.90 -31.33 42.05
N PHE A 13 -27.39 -32.58 42.12
CA PHE A 13 -27.16 -33.58 41.05
C PHE A 13 -27.87 -33.29 39.71
N PRO A 14 -29.08 -32.69 39.63
CA PRO A 14 -29.73 -32.44 38.35
C PRO A 14 -29.07 -31.31 37.53
N ALA A 15 -28.57 -30.27 38.21
CA ALA A 15 -28.00 -29.08 37.54
C ALA A 15 -26.65 -29.39 36.86
N LEU A 16 -25.80 -30.17 37.54
CA LEU A 16 -24.49 -30.60 37.03
C LEU A 16 -24.64 -31.65 35.91
N ALA A 17 -25.63 -32.53 36.00
CA ALA A 17 -25.93 -33.49 34.93
C ALA A 17 -26.44 -32.79 33.66
N MET A 18 -27.28 -31.75 33.79
CA MET A 18 -27.84 -31.02 32.65
C MET A 18 -26.78 -30.16 31.93
N THR A 19 -25.82 -29.58 32.67
CA THR A 19 -24.69 -28.86 32.07
C THR A 19 -23.74 -29.80 31.33
N LEU A 20 -23.50 -30.99 31.86
CA LEU A 20 -22.65 -32.00 31.23
C LEU A 20 -23.31 -32.57 29.96
N VAL A 21 -24.61 -32.82 29.99
CA VAL A 21 -25.40 -33.28 28.82
C VAL A 21 -25.43 -32.22 27.73
N ASN A 22 -25.63 -30.95 28.06
CA ASN A 22 -25.60 -29.86 27.10
C ASN A 22 -24.22 -29.70 26.44
N ARG A 23 -23.13 -29.81 27.22
CA ARG A 23 -21.76 -29.81 26.66
C ARG A 23 -21.48 -31.01 25.75
N LEU A 24 -22.00 -32.20 26.09
CA LEU A 24 -21.85 -33.41 25.26
C LEU A 24 -22.71 -33.37 23.98
N ALA A 25 -23.83 -32.64 24.01
CA ALA A 25 -24.72 -32.46 22.86
C ALA A 25 -24.37 -31.24 21.98
N GLY A 26 -23.28 -30.50 22.30
CA GLY A 26 -22.89 -29.28 21.59
C GLY A 26 -23.88 -28.11 21.77
N ILE A 27 -24.77 -28.19 22.76
CA ILE A 27 -25.73 -27.13 23.08
C ILE A 27 -25.04 -26.17 24.06
N PRO A 28 -24.79 -24.91 23.67
CA PRO A 28 -24.17 -23.94 24.55
C PRO A 28 -25.02 -23.76 25.81
N THR A 29 -24.35 -23.66 26.96
CA THR A 29 -25.00 -23.46 28.26
C THR A 29 -25.79 -22.15 28.29
N VAL A 30 -26.77 -22.04 29.19
CA VAL A 30 -27.57 -20.81 29.34
C VAL A 30 -26.68 -19.60 29.62
N GLU A 31 -25.56 -19.78 30.31
CA GLU A 31 -24.56 -18.73 30.56
C GLU A 31 -23.82 -18.31 29.28
N GLU A 32 -23.43 -19.26 28.43
CA GLU A 32 -22.82 -18.96 27.11
C GLU A 32 -23.83 -18.29 26.17
N GLN A 33 -25.10 -18.73 26.18
CA GLN A 33 -26.17 -18.11 25.39
C GLN A 33 -26.49 -16.70 25.88
N THR A 34 -26.63 -16.49 27.19
CA THR A 34 -26.92 -15.16 27.76
C THR A 34 -25.74 -14.22 27.61
N SER A 35 -24.51 -14.70 27.76
CA SER A 35 -23.30 -13.93 27.47
C SER A 35 -23.27 -13.50 26.02
N ALA A 36 -23.51 -14.41 25.06
CA ALA A 36 -23.62 -14.10 23.64
C ALA A 36 -24.75 -13.10 23.34
N TYR A 37 -25.89 -13.18 24.02
CA TYR A 37 -26.99 -12.21 23.89
C TYR A 37 -26.64 -10.81 24.44
N TRP A 38 -26.03 -10.72 25.63
CA TRP A 38 -25.60 -9.45 26.23
C TRP A 38 -24.48 -8.77 25.44
N MET A 39 -23.58 -9.59 24.91
CA MET A 39 -22.57 -9.25 23.93
C MET A 39 -23.16 -8.81 22.58
N HIS A 40 -24.27 -9.43 22.18
CA HIS A 40 -25.01 -9.02 21.00
C HIS A 40 -25.74 -7.67 21.21
N ALA A 41 -26.18 -7.36 22.43
CA ALA A 41 -26.93 -6.16 22.77
C ALA A 41 -26.07 -4.95 23.15
N ASN A 42 -24.78 -5.12 23.49
CA ASN A 42 -23.91 -4.03 23.94
C ASN A 42 -22.78 -3.72 22.93
N PRO A 43 -22.95 -2.72 22.04
CA PRO A 43 -21.96 -2.38 21.02
C PRO A 43 -20.62 -1.86 21.57
N LEU A 44 -20.55 -1.45 22.85
CA LEU A 44 -19.32 -0.92 23.47
C LEU A 44 -18.26 -1.99 23.78
N LEU A 45 -18.63 -3.28 23.72
CA LEU A 45 -17.71 -4.39 23.96
C LEU A 45 -17.11 -4.97 22.67
N ARG A 46 -17.56 -4.52 21.49
CA ARG A 46 -17.06 -5.00 20.19
C ARG A 46 -15.98 -4.09 19.67
N THR A 47 -14.84 -4.67 19.30
CA THR A 47 -13.90 -3.99 18.43
C THR A 47 -14.59 -3.76 17.08
N PRO A 48 -14.71 -2.51 16.58
CA PRO A 48 -15.20 -2.24 15.24
C PRO A 48 -14.40 -3.03 14.19
N GLN A 49 -15.03 -3.36 13.07
CA GLN A 49 -14.44 -4.22 12.03
C GLN A 49 -13.15 -3.61 11.45
N ASP A 50 -13.20 -2.33 11.12
CA ASP A 50 -12.08 -1.52 10.62
C ASP A 50 -10.93 -1.47 11.63
N VAL A 51 -11.25 -1.36 12.92
CA VAL A 51 -10.26 -1.40 14.00
C VAL A 51 -9.63 -2.79 14.13
N ALA A 52 -10.41 -3.86 14.03
CA ALA A 52 -9.91 -5.24 14.07
C ALA A 52 -8.97 -5.53 12.88
N ILE A 53 -9.36 -5.10 11.67
CA ILE A 53 -8.54 -5.16 10.46
C ILE A 53 -7.24 -4.38 10.67
N ARG A 54 -7.32 -3.12 11.15
CA ARG A 54 -6.13 -2.29 11.38
C ARG A 54 -5.18 -2.93 12.39
N MET A 55 -5.71 -3.44 13.51
CA MET A 55 -4.92 -4.12 14.54
C MET A 55 -4.23 -5.37 14.01
N ARG A 56 -4.89 -6.12 13.10
CA ARG A 56 -4.26 -7.24 12.41
C ARG A 56 -3.14 -6.80 11.45
N LEU A 57 -3.37 -5.76 10.66
CA LEU A 57 -2.39 -5.25 9.69
C LEU A 57 -1.11 -4.72 10.35
N ILE A 58 -1.23 -4.07 11.52
CA ILE A 58 -0.07 -3.58 12.28
C ILE A 58 0.53 -4.63 13.23
N GLY A 59 0.02 -5.86 13.22
CA GLY A 59 0.57 -6.98 14.00
C GLY A 59 0.24 -6.98 15.49
N LEU A 60 -0.75 -6.21 15.93
CA LEU A 60 -1.25 -6.27 17.31
C LEU A 60 -2.20 -7.44 17.55
N TYR A 61 -2.90 -7.89 16.50
CA TYR A 61 -3.62 -9.16 16.48
C TYR A 61 -2.89 -10.16 15.60
N ASP A 62 -2.87 -11.42 16.04
CA ASP A 62 -2.59 -12.55 15.15
C ASP A 62 -3.85 -12.96 14.34
N ASP A 63 -3.70 -13.94 13.44
CA ASP A 63 -4.80 -14.41 12.58
C ASP A 63 -5.98 -14.96 13.40
N THR A 64 -5.71 -15.76 14.43
CA THR A 64 -6.73 -16.34 15.29
C THR A 64 -7.55 -15.26 15.98
N GLN A 65 -6.87 -14.30 16.61
CA GLN A 65 -7.51 -13.17 17.29
C GLN A 65 -8.34 -12.34 16.31
N TYR A 66 -7.81 -12.06 15.12
CA TYR A 66 -8.54 -11.35 14.08
C TYR A 66 -9.83 -12.08 13.66
N TYR A 67 -9.74 -13.37 13.34
CA TYR A 67 -10.89 -14.16 12.91
C TYR A 67 -11.95 -14.30 13.99
N GLU A 68 -11.57 -14.47 15.26
CA GLU A 68 -12.51 -14.44 16.38
C GLU A 68 -13.29 -13.13 16.46
N LYS A 69 -12.62 -11.97 16.28
CA LYS A 69 -13.30 -10.67 16.24
C LYS A 69 -14.23 -10.55 15.04
N MET A 70 -13.83 -11.03 13.87
CA MET A 70 -14.64 -10.94 12.66
C MET A 70 -15.85 -11.90 12.68
N GLN A 71 -15.70 -13.10 13.22
CA GLN A 71 -16.80 -14.05 13.43
C GLN A 71 -17.87 -13.49 14.36
N TYR A 72 -17.48 -12.72 15.36
CA TYR A 72 -18.41 -12.04 16.26
C TYR A 72 -19.28 -11.00 15.56
N TRP A 73 -18.82 -10.46 14.43
CA TRP A 73 -19.60 -9.62 13.52
C TRP A 73 -20.41 -10.42 12.49
N GLY A 74 -20.31 -11.75 12.50
CA GLY A 74 -21.02 -12.65 11.60
C GLY A 74 -20.30 -12.93 10.28
N TYR A 75 -19.02 -12.55 10.13
CA TYR A 75 -18.24 -12.89 8.94
C TYR A 75 -17.65 -14.29 9.05
N SER A 76 -17.67 -15.05 7.95
CA SER A 76 -16.85 -16.24 7.83
C SER A 76 -15.36 -15.86 7.76
N GLU A 77 -14.49 -16.82 8.03
CA GLU A 77 -13.05 -16.64 7.87
C GLU A 77 -12.68 -16.19 6.46
N ASP A 78 -13.27 -16.81 5.43
CA ASP A 78 -13.08 -16.39 4.02
C ASP A 78 -13.43 -14.91 3.80
N LYS A 79 -14.54 -14.42 4.37
CA LYS A 79 -14.93 -13.01 4.27
C LYS A 79 -14.01 -12.10 5.07
N ALA A 80 -13.53 -12.54 6.23
CA ALA A 80 -12.52 -11.82 6.99
C ALA A 80 -11.20 -11.70 6.19
N ILE A 81 -10.79 -12.75 5.48
CA ILE A 81 -9.61 -12.74 4.60
C ILE A 81 -9.81 -11.75 3.44
N GLU A 82 -10.97 -11.77 2.77
CA GLU A 82 -11.29 -10.80 1.71
C GLU A 82 -11.19 -9.36 2.23
N MET A 83 -11.78 -9.07 3.38
CA MET A 83 -11.74 -7.75 4.01
C MET A 83 -10.31 -7.33 4.37
N LEU A 84 -9.52 -8.24 4.95
CA LEU A 84 -8.12 -7.97 5.29
C LEU A 84 -7.29 -7.68 4.03
N ASN A 85 -7.43 -8.52 3.01
CA ASN A 85 -6.72 -8.38 1.74
C ASN A 85 -7.05 -7.05 1.04
N SER A 86 -8.32 -6.64 1.08
CA SER A 86 -8.76 -5.34 0.53
C SER A 86 -8.24 -4.13 1.30
N SER A 87 -7.76 -4.33 2.54
CA SER A 87 -7.36 -3.26 3.45
C SER A 87 -5.85 -3.04 3.50
N TYR A 88 -5.04 -3.87 2.82
CA TYR A 88 -3.60 -3.60 2.72
C TYR A 88 -3.35 -2.28 2.00
N GLU A 89 -2.55 -1.42 2.63
CA GLU A 89 -2.04 -0.22 1.99
C GLU A 89 -0.94 -0.62 0.99
N TYR A 90 -1.12 -0.27 -0.27
CA TYR A 90 -0.07 -0.36 -1.28
C TYR A 90 0.71 0.95 -1.36
N LEU A 91 1.92 0.89 -1.92
CA LEU A 91 2.65 2.11 -2.29
C LEU A 91 1.74 3.02 -3.12
N ASP A 92 1.80 4.33 -2.86
CA ASP A 92 1.11 5.29 -3.70
C ASP A 92 1.58 5.15 -5.16
N PRO A 93 0.73 5.48 -6.14
CA PRO A 93 1.05 5.25 -7.55
C PRO A 93 2.35 5.92 -7.99
N GLY A 94 2.62 7.14 -7.53
CA GLY A 94 3.84 7.85 -7.87
C GLY A 94 5.09 7.17 -7.33
N SER A 95 5.03 6.65 -6.09
CA SER A 95 6.15 5.89 -5.52
C SER A 95 6.33 4.54 -6.19
N ARG A 96 5.23 3.87 -6.58
CA ARG A 96 5.29 2.63 -7.38
C ARG A 96 5.97 2.85 -8.72
N ILE A 97 5.62 3.92 -9.43
CA ILE A 97 6.23 4.28 -10.72
C ILE A 97 7.73 4.55 -10.57
N ARG A 98 8.11 5.43 -9.62
CA ARG A 98 9.52 5.74 -9.36
C ARG A 98 10.34 4.52 -8.94
N LEU A 99 9.74 3.61 -8.15
CA LEU A 99 10.39 2.36 -7.79
C LEU A 99 10.59 1.48 -9.03
N GLY A 100 9.58 1.34 -9.87
CA GLY A 100 9.66 0.56 -11.11
C GLY A 100 10.80 1.01 -12.02
N TRP A 101 10.96 2.32 -12.24
CA TRP A 101 12.08 2.84 -13.03
C TRP A 101 13.45 2.59 -12.39
N ARG A 102 13.57 2.70 -11.06
CA ARG A 102 14.82 2.37 -10.33
C ARG A 102 15.16 0.88 -10.37
N GLU A 103 14.13 0.03 -10.49
CA GLU A 103 14.26 -1.41 -10.70
C GLU A 103 14.49 -1.77 -12.18
N GLY A 104 14.50 -0.78 -13.08
CA GLY A 104 14.72 -0.99 -14.52
C GLY A 104 13.52 -1.58 -15.27
N LYS A 105 12.30 -1.44 -14.75
CA LYS A 105 11.07 -1.90 -15.41
C LYS A 105 10.67 -0.96 -16.55
N SER A 106 10.02 -1.53 -17.56
CA SER A 106 9.40 -0.75 -18.64
C SER A 106 8.11 -0.07 -18.15
N ASP A 107 7.70 0.98 -18.85
CA ASP A 107 6.47 1.72 -18.55
C ASP A 107 5.23 0.84 -18.64
N GLU A 108 5.20 -0.10 -19.60
CA GLU A 108 4.10 -1.06 -19.76
C GLU A 108 4.01 -1.99 -18.54
N THR A 109 5.16 -2.48 -18.07
CA THR A 109 5.22 -3.35 -16.88
C THR A 109 4.72 -2.59 -15.64
N ILE A 110 5.11 -1.32 -15.50
CA ILE A 110 4.66 -0.47 -14.39
C ILE A 110 3.15 -0.21 -14.49
N ALA A 111 2.64 0.05 -15.69
CA ALA A 111 1.21 0.25 -15.92
C ALA A 111 0.40 -1.02 -15.59
N GLU A 112 0.88 -2.20 -16.00
CA GLU A 112 0.27 -3.50 -15.64
C GLU A 112 0.23 -3.72 -14.12
N GLU A 113 1.30 -3.36 -13.41
CA GLU A 113 1.33 -3.42 -11.94
C GLU A 113 0.26 -2.51 -11.33
N LEU A 114 0.07 -1.29 -11.86
CA LEU A 114 -0.97 -0.36 -11.40
C LEU A 114 -2.38 -0.91 -11.68
N VAL A 115 -2.62 -1.53 -12.84
CA VAL A 115 -3.88 -2.21 -13.15
C VAL A 115 -4.17 -3.32 -12.15
N GLY A 116 -3.15 -4.11 -11.79
CA GLY A 116 -3.23 -5.12 -10.73
C GLY A 116 -3.54 -4.56 -9.34
N LYS A 117 -3.50 -3.23 -9.16
CA LYS A 117 -3.88 -2.51 -7.93
C LYS A 117 -5.21 -1.75 -8.06
N GLY A 118 -5.98 -2.00 -9.11
CA GLY A 118 -7.31 -1.45 -9.30
C GLY A 118 -7.36 -0.14 -10.09
N PHE A 119 -6.25 0.28 -10.71
CA PHE A 119 -6.29 1.39 -11.67
C PHE A 119 -7.00 0.97 -12.95
N TYR A 120 -7.77 1.88 -13.54
CA TYR A 120 -8.32 1.67 -14.87
C TYR A 120 -7.16 1.60 -15.89
N PRO A 121 -7.12 0.64 -16.84
CA PRO A 121 -5.96 0.44 -17.71
C PRO A 121 -5.49 1.66 -18.47
N GLU A 122 -6.42 2.46 -19.02
CA GLU A 122 -6.05 3.68 -19.73
C GLU A 122 -5.45 4.74 -18.81
N ASP A 123 -5.88 4.81 -17.55
CA ASP A 123 -5.38 5.80 -16.60
C ASP A 123 -4.05 5.37 -15.99
N ALA A 124 -3.80 4.06 -15.87
CA ALA A 124 -2.49 3.53 -15.49
C ALA A 124 -1.41 3.94 -16.50
N ASP A 125 -1.66 3.71 -17.79
CA ASP A 125 -0.75 4.11 -18.88
C ASP A 125 -0.52 5.63 -18.89
N LYS A 126 -1.60 6.43 -18.82
CA LYS A 126 -1.49 7.90 -18.75
C LYS A 126 -0.68 8.33 -17.53
N LEU A 127 -0.92 7.71 -16.37
CA LEU A 127 -0.25 8.10 -15.12
C LEU A 127 1.27 7.86 -15.18
N VAL A 128 1.71 6.74 -15.79
CA VAL A 128 3.14 6.51 -16.04
C VAL A 128 3.69 7.59 -16.97
N LYS A 129 3.01 7.84 -18.10
CA LYS A 129 3.42 8.85 -19.08
C LYS A 129 3.56 10.25 -18.49
N VAL A 130 2.58 10.72 -17.71
CA VAL A 130 2.65 12.07 -17.09
C VAL A 130 3.67 12.16 -15.98
N SER A 131 4.08 11.02 -15.41
CA SER A 131 5.06 10.99 -14.32
C SER A 131 6.48 11.15 -14.82
N HIS A 132 6.75 10.93 -16.12
CA HIS A 132 8.07 11.15 -16.68
C HIS A 132 8.51 12.58 -16.45
N PHE A 133 9.81 12.74 -16.29
CA PHE A 133 10.40 14.05 -16.21
C PHE A 133 10.07 14.83 -17.49
N TYR A 134 9.57 16.05 -17.32
CA TYR A 134 9.37 17.01 -18.39
C TYR A 134 10.01 18.36 -17.98
N PRO A 135 10.77 19.02 -18.87
CA PRO A 135 11.43 20.28 -18.56
C PRO A 135 10.45 21.37 -18.15
N SER A 136 10.87 22.24 -17.24
CA SER A 136 10.08 23.42 -16.91
C SER A 136 10.03 24.40 -18.09
N PRO A 137 9.07 25.33 -18.14
CA PRO A 137 9.08 26.40 -19.14
C PRO A 137 10.39 27.21 -19.15
N GLY A 138 11.05 27.37 -17.99
CA GLY A 138 12.35 28.04 -17.90
C GLY A 138 13.48 27.23 -18.54
N ASP A 139 13.49 25.90 -18.33
CA ASP A 139 14.44 25.00 -19.00
C ASP A 139 14.25 25.06 -20.52
N LEU A 140 13.00 25.01 -20.99
CA LEU A 140 12.69 25.10 -22.42
C LEU A 140 13.18 26.41 -23.04
N VAL A 141 13.00 27.55 -22.36
CA VAL A 141 13.55 28.84 -22.82
C VAL A 141 15.08 28.83 -22.83
N ARG A 142 15.71 28.27 -21.79
CA ARG A 142 17.17 28.13 -21.73
C ARG A 142 17.70 27.26 -22.86
N TRP A 143 17.01 26.16 -23.19
CA TRP A 143 17.39 25.26 -24.27
C TRP A 143 17.29 25.94 -25.62
N GLN A 144 16.27 26.78 -25.83
CA GLN A 144 16.18 27.59 -27.04
C GLN A 144 17.33 28.59 -27.17
N ALA A 145 17.68 29.28 -26.08
CA ALA A 145 18.81 30.20 -26.08
C ALA A 145 20.18 29.52 -26.27
N ARG A 146 20.24 28.19 -26.05
CA ARG A 146 21.45 27.38 -26.14
C ARG A 146 21.48 26.48 -27.38
N GLU A 147 20.61 26.76 -28.35
CA GLU A 147 20.64 26.11 -29.66
C GLU A 147 20.46 24.58 -29.59
N VAL A 148 19.84 24.07 -28.52
CA VAL A 148 19.60 22.64 -28.25
C VAL A 148 18.75 21.99 -29.33
N PHE A 149 17.90 22.77 -30.01
CA PHE A 149 17.04 22.29 -31.09
C PHE A 149 17.51 22.69 -32.49
N GLU A 150 18.75 23.19 -32.63
CA GLU A 150 19.30 23.64 -33.91
C GLU A 150 20.41 22.69 -34.41
N PRO A 151 20.12 21.76 -35.36
CA PRO A 151 21.07 20.74 -35.78
C PRO A 151 22.39 21.27 -36.36
N GLU A 152 22.37 22.45 -36.97
CA GLU A 152 23.59 23.11 -37.46
C GLU A 152 24.52 23.48 -36.30
N MET A 153 23.96 24.07 -35.25
CA MET A 153 24.71 24.54 -34.09
C MET A 153 25.21 23.38 -33.23
N ILE A 154 24.39 22.34 -33.04
CA ILE A 154 24.81 21.09 -32.38
C ILE A 154 26.07 20.53 -33.03
N ARG A 155 26.12 20.45 -34.38
CA ARG A 155 27.30 19.96 -35.10
C ARG A 155 28.48 20.92 -35.06
N ARG A 156 28.20 22.23 -35.17
CA ARG A 156 29.24 23.26 -35.21
C ARG A 156 30.00 23.38 -33.89
N TYR A 157 29.27 23.30 -32.78
CA TYR A 157 29.80 23.48 -31.44
C TYR A 157 30.00 22.18 -30.67
N GLY A 158 29.57 21.04 -31.23
CA GLY A 158 29.69 19.73 -30.59
C GLY A 158 28.86 19.64 -29.30
N LEU A 159 27.63 20.17 -29.32
CA LEU A 159 26.81 20.28 -28.10
C LEU A 159 26.46 18.90 -27.51
N ASP A 160 26.40 17.86 -28.34
CA ASP A 160 26.18 16.47 -27.93
C ASP A 160 27.48 15.63 -27.86
N ALA A 161 28.66 16.28 -27.86
CA ALA A 161 29.93 15.59 -27.66
C ALA A 161 29.92 14.81 -26.34
N GLU A 162 30.53 13.62 -26.35
CA GLU A 162 30.64 12.71 -25.18
C GLU A 162 29.29 12.23 -24.60
N TYR A 163 28.16 12.53 -25.24
CA TYR A 163 26.84 12.11 -24.76
C TYR A 163 26.71 10.59 -24.60
N GLU A 164 27.34 9.80 -25.47
CA GLU A 164 27.29 8.34 -25.39
C GLU A 164 28.19 7.76 -24.29
N GLU A 165 29.07 8.56 -23.69
CA GLU A 165 29.99 8.12 -22.65
C GLU A 165 29.42 8.30 -21.23
N ILE A 166 28.29 9.00 -21.11
CA ILE A 166 27.66 9.26 -19.81
C ILE A 166 26.94 8.00 -19.29
N GLU A 167 26.97 7.82 -17.97
CA GLU A 167 26.20 6.77 -17.29
C GLU A 167 24.71 7.17 -17.24
N LYS A 168 23.90 6.61 -18.15
CA LYS A 168 22.49 6.99 -18.33
C LYS A 168 21.54 6.34 -17.32
N ALA A 169 21.92 5.22 -16.69
CA ALA A 169 21.02 4.45 -15.82
C ALA A 169 20.40 5.26 -14.66
N PRO A 170 21.14 6.13 -13.94
CA PRO A 170 20.58 6.97 -12.89
C PRO A 170 19.50 7.95 -13.40
N PHE A 171 19.65 8.45 -14.63
CA PHE A 171 18.69 9.38 -15.22
C PHE A 171 17.38 8.68 -15.59
N TYR A 172 17.45 7.45 -16.14
CA TYR A 172 16.25 6.63 -16.35
C TYR A 172 15.56 6.32 -15.03
N GLY A 173 16.32 5.99 -13.96
CA GLY A 173 15.78 5.79 -12.62
C GLY A 173 15.13 7.04 -12.00
N ALA A 174 15.47 8.24 -12.50
CA ALA A 174 14.84 9.51 -12.18
C ALA A 174 13.60 9.82 -13.05
N GLY A 175 13.25 8.94 -13.99
CA GLY A 175 12.13 9.10 -14.91
C GLY A 175 12.44 9.96 -16.14
N MET A 176 13.71 10.25 -16.44
CA MET A 176 14.08 10.95 -17.66
C MET A 176 14.06 10.01 -18.86
N THR A 177 13.54 10.50 -19.99
CA THR A 177 13.63 9.80 -21.27
C THR A 177 14.96 10.11 -21.95
N GLU A 178 15.39 9.26 -22.89
CA GLU A 178 16.62 9.47 -23.67
C GLU A 178 16.70 10.88 -24.28
N GLU A 179 15.58 11.35 -24.83
CA GLU A 179 15.47 12.69 -25.40
C GLU A 179 15.76 13.78 -24.37
N GLN A 180 15.17 13.67 -23.17
CA GLN A 180 15.36 14.68 -22.13
C GLN A 180 16.78 14.63 -21.55
N ILE A 181 17.40 13.46 -21.43
CA ILE A 181 18.81 13.33 -21.02
C ILE A 181 19.69 14.04 -22.04
N LYS A 182 19.47 13.79 -23.34
CA LYS A 182 20.23 14.45 -24.41
C LYS A 182 20.04 15.96 -24.42
N ASN A 183 18.81 16.46 -24.26
CA ASN A 183 18.54 17.90 -24.21
C ASN A 183 19.23 18.58 -23.01
N TYR A 184 19.17 17.95 -21.83
CA TYR A 184 19.90 18.43 -20.65
C TYR A 184 21.40 18.45 -20.89
N TRP A 185 21.95 17.40 -21.50
CA TRP A 185 23.36 17.33 -21.86
C TRP A 185 23.73 18.47 -22.81
N MET A 186 23.00 18.68 -23.90
CA MET A 186 23.31 19.77 -24.84
C MET A 186 23.26 21.17 -24.18
N ALA A 187 22.44 21.33 -23.13
CA ALA A 187 22.31 22.58 -22.39
C ALA A 187 23.23 22.73 -21.16
N HIS A 188 24.02 21.70 -20.81
CA HIS A 188 24.70 21.61 -19.52
C HIS A 188 25.87 22.59 -19.38
N TRP A 189 26.52 22.94 -20.49
CA TRP A 189 27.69 23.80 -20.50
C TRP A 189 27.39 25.16 -19.87
N GLU A 190 28.15 25.57 -18.85
CA GLU A 190 28.03 26.91 -18.27
C GLU A 190 29.16 27.78 -18.79
N HIS A 191 28.82 28.99 -19.25
CA HIS A 191 29.84 29.98 -19.59
C HIS A 191 30.40 30.54 -18.28
N ALA A 192 31.73 30.67 -18.21
CA ALA A 192 32.38 31.27 -17.06
C ALA A 192 31.75 32.62 -16.72
N SER A 193 31.37 32.81 -15.45
CA SER A 193 30.89 34.11 -15.00
C SER A 193 32.07 35.09 -14.96
N TRP A 194 31.82 36.34 -15.32
CA TRP A 194 32.80 37.42 -15.20
C TRP A 194 33.34 37.61 -13.77
N THR A 195 32.60 37.13 -12.75
CA THR A 195 33.05 37.16 -11.35
C THR A 195 34.02 36.04 -10.98
N GLU A 196 34.13 34.99 -11.79
CA GLU A 196 34.94 33.80 -11.52
C GLU A 196 36.32 33.84 -12.19
N VAL A 197 36.48 34.72 -13.19
CA VAL A 197 37.77 34.96 -13.84
C VAL A 197 38.58 35.95 -12.99
N GLN A 198 39.56 35.44 -12.23
CA GLN A 198 40.59 36.27 -11.57
C GLN A 198 41.91 36.15 -12.34
N GLU A 199 42.63 37.27 -12.45
CA GLU A 199 43.97 37.34 -13.08
C GLU A 199 45.07 36.69 -12.23
#